data_AF-A0A4Y2LUP4-F1
#
_entry.id   AF-A0A4Y2LUP4-F1
#
_cell.length_a   1.000
_cell.length_b   1.000
_cell.length_c   1.000
_cell.angle_alpha   90.00
_cell.angle_beta   90.00
_cell.angle_gamma   90.00
#
_symmetry.space_group_name_H-M   'P 1'
#
loop_
_entity.id
_entity.type
_entity.pdbx_description
1 polymer ?
#
loop_
_entity_poly.entity_id
_entity_poly.type
_entity_poly.pdbx_seq_one_letter_code
_entity_poly.pdbx_strand_id
1 'polypeptide(L)'
;MTIGNKRKTINILLDNASQRCFLKKEIADEMKLPVIRREKLLVYVFGSRDPIEKIYEVVQFTLCNSRDPEKSIKIESLLTEVISSSPFKESANKLEQMVSRKNMKLSNASVSFGNEFSL
;
A
#
# COMPACT_ATOMS: atom_id res chain seq x y z
N MET A 1 4.19 -1.67 10.30
CA MET A 1 5.37 -2.17 9.59
C MET A 1 6.60 -1.90 10.44
N THR A 2 7.51 -2.87 10.57
CA THR A 2 8.74 -2.78 11.36
C THR A 2 9.96 -3.25 10.58
N ILE A 3 11.09 -2.57 10.78
CA ILE A 3 12.41 -2.87 10.23
C ILE A 3 13.46 -2.53 11.27
N GLY A 4 14.14 -3.55 11.80
CA GLY A 4 14.98 -3.38 13.00
C GLY A 4 14.17 -2.71 14.11
N ASN A 5 14.65 -1.57 14.61
CA ASN A 5 13.98 -0.79 15.66
C ASN A 5 13.02 0.28 15.11
N LYS A 6 12.90 0.45 13.78
CA LYS A 6 12.01 1.45 13.18
C LYS A 6 10.60 0.88 12.99
N ARG A 7 9.59 1.66 13.36
CA ARG A 7 8.17 1.32 13.19
C ARG A 7 7.45 2.44 12.44
N LYS A 8 6.63 2.06 11.47
CA LYS A 8 5.71 2.97 10.76
C LYS A 8 4.33 2.36 10.67
N THR A 9 3.32 3.17 10.94
CA THR A 9 1.90 2.82 10.70
C THR A 9 1.58 3.14 9.25
N ILE A 10 1.03 2.17 8.54
CA ILE A 10 0.64 2.30 7.13
C ILE A 10 -0.76 1.73 6.94
N ASN A 11 -1.49 2.27 5.97
CA ASN A 11 -2.74 1.69 5.52
C ASN A 11 -2.43 0.53 4.59
N ILE A 12 -3.18 -0.57 4.76
CA ILE A 12 -2.99 -1.78 3.98
C ILE A 12 -4.34 -2.16 3.40
N LEU A 13 -4.35 -2.48 2.10
CA LEU A 13 -5.47 -3.10 1.43
C LEU A 13 -5.27 -4.62 1.47
N LEU A 14 -6.23 -5.34 2.06
CA LEU A 14 -6.25 -6.79 2.04
C LEU A 14 -7.01 -7.24 0.79
N ASP A 15 -6.26 -7.53 -0.27
CA ASP A 15 -6.80 -7.92 -1.57
C ASP A 15 -6.59 -9.43 -1.81
N ASN A 16 -7.66 -10.21 -1.65
CA ASN A 16 -7.65 -11.66 -1.87
C ASN A 16 -7.51 -12.05 -3.35
N ALA A 17 -7.74 -11.12 -4.29
CA ALA A 17 -7.54 -11.38 -5.72
C ALA A 17 -6.07 -11.22 -6.13
N SER A 18 -5.23 -10.62 -5.28
CA SER A 18 -3.81 -10.47 -5.56
C SER A 18 -3.01 -11.71 -5.15
N GLN A 19 -2.20 -12.23 -6.07
CA GLN A 19 -1.29 -13.36 -5.83
C GLN A 19 0.07 -12.94 -5.21
N ARG A 20 0.33 -11.64 -5.13
CA ARG A 20 1.57 -11.05 -4.62
C ARG A 20 1.26 -9.85 -3.75
N CYS A 21 2.12 -9.55 -2.80
CA CYS A 21 2.06 -8.28 -2.08
C CYS A 21 2.78 -7.21 -2.89
N PHE A 22 2.24 -5.99 -2.84
CA PHE A 22 2.85 -4.81 -3.44
C PHE A 22 3.05 -3.73 -2.39
N LEU A 23 4.17 -3.03 -2.47
CA LEU A 23 4.49 -1.91 -1.59
C LEU A 23 4.81 -0.69 -2.46
N LYS A 24 4.25 0.46 -2.09
CA LYS A 24 4.63 1.73 -2.70
C LYS A 24 6.10 2.00 -2.48
N LYS A 25 6.82 2.33 -3.55
CA LYS A 25 8.25 2.62 -3.48
C LYS A 25 8.59 3.75 -2.51
N GLU A 26 7.77 4.80 -2.48
CA GLU A 26 7.86 5.90 -1.50
C GLU A 26 7.98 5.39 -0.04
N ILE A 27 7.16 4.41 0.35
CA ILE A 27 7.19 3.84 1.71
C ILE A 27 8.48 3.04 1.93
N ALA A 28 8.94 2.33 0.90
CA ALA A 28 10.18 1.56 0.96
C ALA A 28 11.40 2.48 1.12
N ASP A 29 11.44 3.58 0.38
CA ASP A 29 12.51 4.58 0.42
C ASP A 29 12.54 5.30 1.77
N GLU A 30 11.37 5.71 2.29
CA GLU A 30 11.26 6.34 3.61
C GLU A 30 11.77 5.41 4.74
N MET A 31 11.40 4.13 4.67
CA MET A 31 11.83 3.12 5.63
C MET A 31 13.25 2.59 5.36
N LYS A 32 13.87 2.98 4.25
CA LYS A 32 15.16 2.50 3.76
C LYS A 32 15.23 0.97 3.67
N LEU A 33 14.22 0.38 3.02
CA LEU A 33 14.14 -1.06 2.87
C LEU A 33 15.22 -1.60 1.94
N PRO A 34 15.98 -2.63 2.35
CA PRO A 34 16.92 -3.27 1.45
C PRO A 34 16.15 -4.08 0.40
N VAL A 35 16.57 -3.95 -0.85
CA VAL A 35 16.16 -4.86 -1.92
C VAL A 35 16.86 -6.18 -1.70
N ILE A 36 16.09 -7.25 -1.51
CA ILE A 36 16.61 -8.59 -1.23
C ILE A 36 16.81 -9.43 -2.49
N ARG A 37 16.06 -9.13 -3.56
CA ARG A 37 16.21 -9.74 -4.89
C ARG A 37 15.46 -8.94 -5.96
N ARG A 38 15.61 -9.35 -7.21
CA ARG A 38 14.82 -8.88 -8.35
C ARG A 38 14.07 -10.05 -8.99
N GLU A 39 12.80 -9.85 -9.32
CA GLU A 39 11.94 -10.85 -9.95
C GLU A 39 11.46 -10.33 -11.31
N LYS A 40 11.56 -11.16 -12.35
CA LYS A 40 10.96 -10.89 -13.65
C LYS A 40 9.57 -11.55 -13.69
N LEU A 41 8.53 -10.77 -13.92
CA LEU A 41 7.14 -11.22 -13.94
C LEU A 41 6.45 -10.84 -15.25
N LEU A 42 5.57 -11.74 -15.70
CA LEU A 42 4.59 -11.46 -16.75
C LEU A 42 3.31 -10.96 -16.09
N VAL A 43 2.96 -9.70 -16.33
CA VAL A 43 1.83 -9.02 -15.70
C VAL A 43 0.67 -8.92 -16.69
N TYR A 44 -0.45 -9.51 -16.34
CA TYR A 44 -1.71 -9.37 -17.09
C TYR A 44 -2.49 -8.18 -16.55
N VAL A 45 -2.66 -7.16 -17.38
CA VAL A 45 -3.48 -5.98 -17.06
C VAL A 45 -4.86 -6.13 -17.65
N PHE A 46 -5.87 -5.62 -16.96
CA PHE A 46 -7.27 -5.69 -17.39
C PHE A 46 -7.43 -5.12 -18.82
N GLY A 47 -7.99 -5.92 -19.73
CA GLY A 47 -8.22 -5.55 -21.14
C GLY A 47 -7.03 -5.78 -22.08
N SER A 48 -5.87 -6.21 -21.58
CA SER A 48 -4.72 -6.56 -22.43
C SER A 48 -4.79 -8.02 -22.88
N ARG A 49 -4.49 -8.28 -24.17
CA ARG A 49 -4.40 -9.66 -24.71
C ARG A 49 -3.09 -10.34 -24.35
N ASP A 50 -2.01 -9.57 -24.36
CA ASP A 50 -0.66 -10.05 -24.09
C ASP A 50 -0.15 -9.56 -22.72
N PRO A 51 0.62 -10.37 -21.99
CA PRO A 51 1.22 -9.94 -20.74
C PRO A 51 2.34 -8.93 -20.99
N ILE A 52 2.53 -8.03 -20.03
CA ILE A 52 3.66 -7.10 -20.01
C ILE A 52 4.75 -7.71 -19.12
N GLU A 53 5.93 -7.91 -19.68
CA GLU A 53 7.09 -8.31 -18.89
C GLU A 53 7.61 -7.11 -18.07
N LYS A 54 7.79 -7.33 -16.76
CA LYS A 54 8.32 -6.31 -15.86
C LYS A 54 9.23 -6.93 -14.81
N ILE A 55 10.32 -6.23 -14.52
CA ILE A 55 11.23 -6.58 -13.43
C ILE A 55 10.84 -5.77 -12.20
N TYR A 56 10.63 -6.47 -11.09
CA TYR A 56 10.30 -5.91 -9.80
C TYR A 56 11.46 -6.10 -8.83
N GLU A 57 11.73 -5.06 -8.04
CA GLU A 57 12.55 -5.20 -6.84
C GLU A 57 11.69 -5.76 -5.71
N VAL A 58 12.25 -6.70 -4.96
CA VAL A 58 11.57 -7.32 -3.82
C VAL A 58 12.19 -6.83 -2.53
N VAL A 59 11.35 -6.41 -1.61
CA VAL A 59 11.72 -6.01 -0.25
C VAL A 59 11.06 -6.92 0.77
N GLN A 60 11.61 -6.98 1.97
CA GLN A 60 11.06 -7.74 3.08
C GLN A 60 10.84 -6.84 4.29
N PHE A 61 9.70 -6.99 4.95
CA PHE A 61 9.38 -6.28 6.18
C PHE A 61 8.49 -7.13 7.10
N THR A 62 8.35 -6.70 8.35
CA THR A 62 7.43 -7.33 9.30
C THR A 62 6.21 -6.45 9.53
N LEU A 63 5.01 -7.03 9.50
CA LEU A 63 3.82 -6.41 10.05
C LEU A 63 3.59 -6.93 11.46
N CYS A 64 3.35 -6.02 12.38
CA CYS A 64 3.01 -6.33 13.76
C CYS A 64 1.60 -5.83 14.04
N ASN A 65 0.82 -6.60 14.81
CA ASN A 65 -0.46 -6.12 15.32
C ASN A 65 -0.21 -4.90 16.23
N SER A 66 -1.07 -3.88 16.13
CA SER A 66 -0.94 -2.66 16.92
C SER A 66 -1.25 -2.87 18.41
N ARG A 67 -2.15 -3.81 18.72
CA ARG A 67 -2.59 -4.15 20.08
C ARG A 67 -1.75 -5.25 20.73
N ASP A 68 -1.13 -6.10 19.92
CA ASP A 68 -0.37 -7.26 20.36
C ASP A 68 0.91 -7.42 19.52
N PRO A 69 2.00 -6.71 19.85
CA PRO A 69 3.21 -6.67 19.02
C PRO A 69 3.88 -8.04 18.80
N GLU A 70 3.66 -9.00 19.70
CA GLU A 70 4.16 -10.38 19.58
C GLU A 70 3.54 -11.09 18.37
N LYS A 71 2.30 -10.71 18.01
CA LYS A 71 1.67 -11.18 16.77
C LYS A 71 2.22 -10.41 15.59
N SER A 72 3.14 -11.06 14.88
CA SER A 72 3.79 -10.51 13.71
C SER A 72 3.84 -11.49 12.54
N ILE A 73 3.92 -10.94 11.33
CA ILE A 73 4.08 -11.69 10.09
C ILE A 73 5.16 -11.03 9.23
N LYS A 74 6.06 -11.84 8.70
CA LYS A 74 7.06 -11.42 7.73
C LYS A 74 6.45 -11.45 6.33
N ILE A 75 6.61 -10.37 5.59
CA ILE A 75 6.04 -10.18 4.25
C ILE A 75 7.16 -9.82 3.29
N GLU A 76 7.16 -10.47 2.14
CA GLU A 76 7.90 -10.04 0.97
C GLU A 76 6.95 -9.35 0.01
N SER A 77 7.40 -8.24 -0.57
CA SER A 77 6.56 -7.38 -1.39
C SER A 77 7.31 -6.84 -2.59
N LEU A 78 6.60 -6.74 -3.71
CA LEU A 78 7.10 -6.16 -4.95
C LEU A 78 6.98 -4.63 -4.87
N LEU A 79 8.07 -3.92 -5.16
CA LEU A 79 8.05 -2.46 -5.21
C LEU A 79 7.31 -1.98 -6.46
N THR A 80 6.37 -1.06 -6.27
CA THR A 80 5.66 -0.40 -7.37
C THR A 80 5.46 1.08 -7.08
N GLU A 81 5.51 1.91 -8.11
CA GLU A 81 5.17 3.33 -8.01
C GLU A 81 3.66 3.52 -7.82
N VAL A 82 2.86 2.67 -8.47
CA VAL A 82 1.40 2.78 -8.53
C VAL A 82 0.78 1.44 -8.14
N ILE A 83 -0.11 1.46 -7.16
CA ILE A 83 -0.97 0.31 -6.79
C ILE A 83 -2.31 0.38 -7.54
N SER A 84 -2.90 1.57 -7.62
CA SER A 84 -4.11 1.84 -8.40
C SER A 84 -4.00 3.22 -9.04
N SER A 85 -4.37 3.30 -10.32
CA SER A 85 -4.37 4.53 -11.10
C SER A 85 -5.70 5.30 -11.01
N SER A 86 -6.68 4.82 -10.24
CA SER A 86 -7.98 5.47 -10.13
C SER A 86 -7.89 6.73 -9.26
N PRO A 87 -8.09 7.95 -9.82
CA PRO A 87 -8.12 9.16 -9.03
C PRO A 87 -9.40 9.18 -8.19
N PHE A 88 -9.27 9.18 -6.87
CA PHE A 88 -10.39 9.39 -5.98
C PHE A 88 -10.67 10.90 -5.87
N LYS A 89 -11.83 11.35 -6.35
CA LYS A 89 -12.16 12.79 -6.51
C LYS A 89 -13.14 13.35 -5.46
N GLU A 90 -13.54 12.58 -4.47
CA GLU A 90 -14.53 13.05 -3.49
C GLU A 90 -13.86 13.82 -2.34
N SER A 91 -14.50 14.91 -1.89
CA SER A 91 -14.01 15.68 -0.75
C SER A 91 -14.15 14.89 0.57
N ALA A 92 -13.24 15.14 1.51
CA ALA A 92 -13.18 14.48 2.82
C ALA A 92 -14.53 14.48 3.56
N ASN A 93 -15.18 15.64 3.62
CA ASN A 93 -16.45 15.82 4.33
C ASN A 93 -17.58 14.96 3.74
N LYS A 94 -17.62 14.84 2.41
CA LYS A 94 -18.64 14.04 1.73
C LYS A 94 -18.36 12.54 1.87
N LEU A 95 -17.09 12.16 1.84
CA LEU A 95 -16.60 10.81 2.18
C LEU A 95 -17.05 10.38 3.58
N GLU A 96 -16.81 11.22 4.60
CA GLU A 96 -17.18 10.92 5.99
C GLU A 96 -18.69 10.73 6.16
N GLN A 97 -19.50 11.60 5.54
CA GLN A 97 -20.95 11.45 5.54
C GLN A 97 -21.40 10.15 4.86
N MET A 98 -20.80 9.80 3.72
CA MET A 98 -21.12 8.56 2.98
C MET A 98 -20.75 7.31 3.78
N VAL A 99 -19.58 7.31 4.42
CA VAL A 99 -19.06 6.21 5.23
C VAL A 99 -19.91 6.03 6.49
N SER A 100 -20.27 7.12 7.17
CA SER A 100 -21.12 7.11 8.37
C SER A 100 -22.52 6.57 8.07
N ARG A 101 -23.13 6.98 6.95
CA ARG A 101 -24.45 6.46 6.51
C ARG A 101 -24.45 4.95 6.24
N LYS A 102 -23.29 4.38 5.95
CA LYS A 102 -23.13 2.95 5.63
C LYS A 102 -22.59 2.12 6.79
N ASN A 103 -22.57 2.67 8.02
CA ASN A 103 -21.97 2.02 9.20
C ASN A 103 -20.50 1.58 8.99
N MET A 104 -19.78 2.26 8.10
CA MET A 104 -18.37 2.05 7.86
C MET A 104 -17.56 3.07 8.69
N LYS A 105 -16.27 2.80 8.89
CA LYS A 105 -15.32 3.72 9.52
C LYS A 105 -14.08 3.83 8.66
N LEU A 106 -13.54 5.04 8.53
CA LEU A 106 -12.24 5.25 7.89
C LEU A 106 -11.14 4.70 8.81
N SER A 107 -10.14 4.06 8.22
CA SER A 107 -8.96 3.57 8.95
C SER A 107 -8.09 4.71 9.51
N ASN A 108 -8.29 5.93 9.01
CA ASN A 108 -7.51 7.12 9.36
C ASN A 108 -8.49 8.24 9.66
N ALA A 109 -8.73 8.51 10.94
CA ALA A 109 -9.51 9.67 11.37
C ALA A 109 -8.72 11.00 11.26
N SER A 110 -7.52 10.99 10.66
CA SER A 110 -6.64 12.16 10.54
C SER A 110 -5.73 12.05 9.32
N VAL A 111 -6.29 12.17 8.12
CA VAL A 111 -5.52 12.67 6.97
C VAL A 111 -6.17 13.96 6.55
N SER A 112 -5.60 15.07 7.03
CA SER A 112 -5.76 16.37 6.39
C SER A 112 -5.39 16.19 4.93
N PHE A 113 -6.37 16.30 4.03
CA PHE A 113 -6.09 16.48 2.62
C PHE A 113 -5.31 17.79 2.52
N GLY A 114 -3.99 17.67 2.37
CA GLY A 114 -3.12 18.80 2.15
C GLY A 114 -3.60 19.52 0.89
N ASN A 115 -3.93 20.80 1.05
CA ASN A 115 -4.08 21.71 -0.06
C ASN A 115 -2.71 21.83 -0.76
N GLU A 116 -2.47 21.02 -1.77
CA GLU A 116 -1.42 21.30 -2.76
C GLU A 116 -2.05 21.40 -4.15
N PHE A 117 -2.88 22.42 -4.31
CA PHE A 117 -2.96 23.17 -5.57
C PHE A 117 -3.01 24.66 -5.21
N SER A 118 -1.83 25.26 -5.19
CA SER A 118 -1.64 26.71 -5.24
C SER A 118 -0.39 26.99 -6.05
N LEU A 119 -0.55 26.94 -7.37
CA LEU A 119 -0.27 28.00 -8.35
C LEU A 119 -0.47 27.43 -9.76
#